data_AF-A0A401SX25-F1
#
_entry.id   AF-A0A401SX25-F1
#
_cell.length_a   1.000
_cell.length_b   1.000
_cell.length_c   1.000
_cell.angle_alpha   90.00
_cell.angle_beta   90.00
_cell.angle_gamma   90.00
#
_symmetry.space_group_name_H-M   'P 1'
#
loop_
_entity.id
_entity.type
_entity.pdbx_description
1 polymer ?
#
loop_
_entity_poly.entity_id
_entity_poly.type
_entity_poly.pdbx_seq_one_letter_code
_entity_poly.pdbx_strand_id
1 'polypeptide(L)'
;MASPKLRKYGITPTAQSNPKETLVFFDLETTGLGRYCDIVQLSAVTGEKVFNKYIVPNKPMSKGAEKVTGIQVIDGILYLRGKSQTTCSLQDAMTAFLKFLQSLDRPLLIGHNIWRFDSPVILRAWKRLSMKDQFAGCVTGFLDTLWLAKEVIPRSDVSSYRQCHLVQAIIGEDYEAHNAIEDVKSLQKLYTSLEFTPEQRQKSQFSLCHLESGVSPRRKKKTTLNQ
;
A
#
# COMPACT_ATOMS: atom_id res chain seq x y z
N MET A 1 11.68 4.42 24.38
CA MET A 1 11.96 3.03 24.78
C MET A 1 10.91 2.14 24.13
N ALA A 2 11.32 1.14 23.34
CA ALA A 2 10.40 0.20 22.68
C ALA A 2 9.64 -0.65 23.72
N SER A 3 8.35 -0.93 23.49
CA SER A 3 7.53 -1.72 24.42
C SER A 3 8.09 -3.15 24.61
N PRO A 4 7.85 -3.81 25.75
CA PRO A 4 8.36 -5.16 26.03
C PRO A 4 8.00 -6.23 24.98
N LYS A 5 6.96 -6.00 24.17
CA LYS A 5 6.52 -6.90 23.09
C LYS A 5 7.43 -6.91 21.86
N LEU A 6 8.25 -5.88 21.65
CA LEU A 6 9.12 -5.75 20.47
C LEU A 6 10.39 -6.60 20.55
N ARG A 7 10.76 -7.12 21.74
CA ARG A 7 11.97 -7.93 21.94
C ARG A 7 11.86 -9.39 21.48
N LYS A 8 10.65 -9.88 21.17
CA LYS A 8 10.40 -11.30 20.82
C LYS A 8 10.89 -11.69 19.40
N TYR A 9 11.19 -10.73 18.52
CA TYR A 9 11.47 -11.00 17.10
C TYR A 9 12.96 -10.86 16.68
N GLY A 10 13.90 -10.86 17.62
CA GLY A 10 15.33 -10.94 17.28
C GLY A 10 15.89 -9.71 16.56
N ILE A 11 15.56 -8.53 17.09
CA ILE A 11 16.01 -7.22 16.59
C ILE A 11 17.40 -6.92 17.15
N THR A 12 18.41 -6.83 16.28
CA THR A 12 19.69 -6.19 16.59
C THR A 12 19.87 -4.95 15.69
N PRO A 13 20.22 -3.77 16.25
CA PRO A 13 20.51 -2.61 15.45
C PRO A 13 21.86 -2.82 14.74
N THR A 14 21.84 -3.00 13.42
CA THR A 14 23.07 -2.91 12.61
C THR A 14 23.20 -1.49 12.08
N ALA A 15 24.22 -0.79 12.57
CA ALA A 15 24.65 0.50 12.08
C ALA A 15 25.41 0.31 10.75
N GLN A 16 24.73 0.55 9.63
CA GLN A 16 25.37 0.89 8.35
C GLN A 16 24.43 1.80 7.57
N SER A 17 24.73 3.10 7.55
CA SER A 17 23.97 4.12 6.84
C SER A 17 24.27 4.04 5.34
N ASN A 18 23.57 3.16 4.65
CA ASN A 18 23.31 3.35 3.22
C ASN A 18 22.57 4.69 3.03
N PRO A 19 22.70 5.37 1.87
CA PRO A 19 21.84 6.50 1.55
C PRO A 19 20.38 6.09 1.79
N LYS A 20 19.69 6.86 2.62
CA LYS A 20 18.39 6.50 3.19
C LYS A 20 17.37 6.45 2.05
N GLU A 21 17.10 5.24 1.54
CA GLU A 21 16.07 5.00 0.54
C GLU A 21 14.76 5.68 0.95
N THR A 22 14.21 6.53 0.08
CA THR A 22 12.94 7.21 0.37
C THR A 22 11.79 6.21 0.26
N LEU A 23 11.00 6.07 1.31
CA LEU A 23 9.85 5.16 1.34
C LEU A 23 8.57 5.96 1.22
N VAL A 24 7.67 5.53 0.33
CA VAL A 24 6.34 6.11 0.17
C VAL A 24 5.31 5.01 0.39
N PHE A 25 4.53 5.12 1.45
CA PHE A 25 3.43 4.22 1.75
C PHE A 25 2.21 4.69 0.98
N PHE A 26 1.53 3.82 0.23
CA PHE A 26 0.35 4.18 -0.54
C PHE A 26 -0.75 3.12 -0.43
N ASP A 27 -1.99 3.55 -0.65
CA ASP A 27 -3.18 2.73 -0.62
C ASP A 27 -4.24 3.30 -1.57
N LEU A 28 -5.09 2.42 -2.11
CA LEU A 28 -6.18 2.77 -3.01
C LEU A 28 -7.54 2.32 -2.46
N GLU A 29 -8.49 3.26 -2.39
CA GLU A 29 -9.90 2.87 -2.41
C GLU A 29 -10.39 2.78 -3.86
N THR A 30 -11.22 1.77 -4.13
CA THR A 30 -11.71 1.48 -5.48
C THR A 30 -13.20 1.17 -5.49
N THR A 31 -13.81 1.20 -6.68
CA THR A 31 -15.23 0.84 -6.85
C THR A 31 -15.55 -0.62 -6.53
N GLY A 32 -14.53 -1.47 -6.40
CA GLY A 32 -14.66 -2.87 -5.99
C GLY A 32 -13.41 -3.67 -6.29
N LEU A 33 -13.47 -4.99 -6.03
CA LEU A 33 -12.33 -5.89 -6.16
C LEU A 33 -12.08 -6.41 -7.59
N GLY A 34 -12.90 -5.98 -8.56
CA GLY A 34 -12.82 -6.43 -9.94
C GLY A 34 -11.58 -5.90 -10.65
N ARG A 35 -11.06 -6.67 -11.63
CA ARG A 35 -9.85 -6.30 -12.41
C ARG A 35 -9.91 -4.91 -13.04
N TYR A 36 -11.10 -4.44 -13.39
CA TYR A 36 -11.34 -3.16 -14.05
C TYR A 36 -12.06 -2.15 -13.15
N CYS A 37 -11.88 -2.23 -11.82
CA CYS A 37 -12.37 -1.20 -10.91
C CYS A 37 -11.73 0.16 -11.23
N ASP A 38 -12.43 1.23 -10.82
CA ASP A 38 -11.91 2.58 -10.85
C ASP A 38 -11.36 2.94 -9.47
N ILE A 39 -10.31 3.75 -9.44
CA ILE A 39 -9.76 4.35 -8.22
C ILE A 39 -10.70 5.48 -7.80
N VAL A 40 -11.10 5.50 -6.53
CA VAL A 40 -11.94 6.56 -5.95
C VAL A 40 -11.20 7.38 -4.89
N GLN A 41 -10.15 6.81 -4.29
CA GLN A 41 -9.22 7.54 -3.44
C GLN A 41 -7.81 7.00 -3.66
N LEU A 42 -6.83 7.90 -3.76
CA LEU A 42 -5.41 7.58 -3.77
C LEU A 42 -4.75 8.37 -2.65
N SER A 43 -4.21 7.66 -1.66
CA SER A 43 -3.46 8.24 -0.56
C SER A 43 -2.03 7.75 -0.55
N ALA A 44 -1.10 8.61 -0.13
CA ALA A 44 0.26 8.22 0.14
C ALA A 44 0.89 9.07 1.26
N VAL A 45 1.84 8.50 2.00
CA VAL A 45 2.63 9.22 3.01
C VAL A 45 4.12 8.88 2.92
N THR A 46 4.95 9.86 3.25
CA THR A 46 6.39 9.69 3.49
C THR A 46 6.83 10.62 4.61
N GLY A 47 7.11 10.06 5.78
CA GLY A 47 7.30 10.84 7.00
C GLY A 47 6.04 11.65 7.30
N GLU A 48 6.17 12.98 7.34
CA GLU A 48 5.08 13.91 7.58
C GLU A 48 4.37 14.39 6.29
N LYS A 49 4.96 14.12 5.12
CA LYS A 49 4.35 14.51 3.84
C LYS A 49 3.18 13.60 3.53
N VAL A 50 2.03 14.20 3.19
CA VAL A 50 0.79 13.50 2.86
C VAL A 50 0.34 13.88 1.46
N PHE A 51 -0.01 12.88 0.67
CA PHE A 51 -0.75 13.01 -0.58
C PHE A 51 -2.12 12.34 -0.40
N ASN A 52 -3.21 13.01 -0.76
CA ASN A 52 -4.54 12.42 -0.76
C ASN A 52 -5.38 13.08 -1.85
N LYS A 53 -6.00 12.27 -2.72
CA LYS A 53 -6.93 12.73 -3.75
C LYS A 53 -8.12 11.80 -3.85
N TYR A 54 -9.31 12.40 -3.87
CA TYR A 54 -10.55 11.72 -4.26
C TYR A 54 -10.79 11.91 -5.75
N ILE A 55 -11.30 10.86 -6.38
CA ILE A 55 -11.48 10.76 -7.83
C ILE A 55 -12.93 10.33 -8.08
N VAL A 56 -13.64 11.06 -8.95
CA VAL A 56 -14.98 10.61 -9.37
C VAL A 56 -14.80 9.38 -10.26
N PRO A 57 -15.35 8.21 -9.89
CA PRO A 57 -15.25 7.02 -10.73
C PRO A 57 -16.18 7.13 -11.93
N ASN A 58 -15.85 6.43 -13.02
CA ASN A 58 -16.75 6.25 -14.17
C ASN A 58 -17.68 5.04 -13.98
N LYS A 59 -17.42 4.24 -12.95
CA LYS A 59 -18.18 3.03 -12.60
C LYS A 59 -18.91 3.23 -11.28
N PRO A 60 -20.10 2.63 -11.13
CA PRO A 60 -20.79 2.64 -9.84
C PRO A 60 -19.93 1.92 -8.80
N MET A 61 -20.00 2.40 -7.57
CA MET A 61 -19.49 1.67 -6.43
C MET A 61 -20.26 0.35 -6.28
N SER A 62 -19.57 -0.75 -6.05
CA SER A 62 -20.22 -1.99 -5.64
C SER A 62 -20.71 -1.87 -4.19
N LYS A 63 -21.84 -2.51 -3.84
CA LYS A 63 -22.36 -2.52 -2.47
C LYS A 63 -21.33 -2.95 -1.42
N GLY A 64 -20.44 -3.88 -1.80
CA GLY A 64 -19.35 -4.32 -0.94
C GLY A 64 -18.30 -3.24 -0.72
N ALA A 65 -17.90 -2.51 -1.77
CA ALA A 65 -16.98 -1.39 -1.64
C ALA A 65 -17.59 -0.26 -0.81
N GLU A 66 -18.83 0.15 -1.09
CA GLU A 66 -19.51 1.19 -0.30
C GLU A 66 -19.59 0.84 1.19
N LYS A 67 -19.94 -0.42 1.51
CA LYS A 67 -20.04 -0.88 2.90
C LYS A 67 -18.70 -0.82 3.63
N VAL A 68 -17.62 -1.15 2.92
CA VAL A 68 -16.28 -1.29 3.49
C VAL A 68 -15.63 0.08 3.65
N THR A 69 -15.65 0.91 2.59
CA THR A 69 -14.96 2.20 2.56
C THR A 69 -15.81 3.36 3.10
N GLY A 70 -17.13 3.20 3.11
CA GLY A 70 -18.07 4.28 3.37
C GLY A 70 -18.11 5.33 2.26
N ILE A 71 -17.52 5.06 1.09
CA ILE A 71 -17.55 5.95 -0.07
C ILE A 71 -18.82 5.68 -0.89
N GLN A 72 -19.54 6.75 -1.21
CA GLN A 72 -20.72 6.75 -2.06
C GLN A 72 -20.58 7.82 -3.15
N VAL A 73 -21.21 7.59 -4.30
CA VAL A 73 -21.30 8.59 -5.38
C VAL A 73 -22.76 8.80 -5.71
N ILE A 74 -23.26 10.01 -5.44
CA ILE A 74 -24.66 10.39 -5.62
C ILE A 74 -24.66 11.64 -6.50
N ASP A 75 -25.34 11.57 -7.65
CA ASP A 75 -25.45 12.66 -8.63
C ASP A 75 -24.09 13.27 -9.01
N GLY A 76 -23.07 12.42 -9.17
CA GLY A 76 -21.70 12.82 -9.54
C GLY A 76 -20.85 13.39 -8.39
N ILE A 77 -21.40 13.49 -7.18
CA ILE A 77 -20.70 13.97 -5.99
C ILE A 77 -20.24 12.77 -5.16
N LEU A 78 -18.95 12.74 -4.82
CA LEU A 78 -18.38 11.71 -3.95
C LEU A 78 -18.56 12.11 -2.48
N TYR A 79 -19.12 11.20 -1.69
CA TYR A 79 -19.27 11.34 -0.25
C TYR A 79 -18.45 10.27 0.47
N LEU A 80 -17.70 10.67 1.49
CA LEU A 80 -17.11 9.76 2.45
C LEU A 80 -17.93 9.84 3.74
N ARG A 81 -18.65 8.76 4.07
CA ARG A 81 -19.47 8.63 5.29
C ARG A 81 -20.42 9.84 5.47
N GLY A 82 -21.10 10.22 4.38
CA GLY A 82 -22.05 11.33 4.34
C GLY A 82 -21.42 12.72 4.17
N LYS A 83 -20.09 12.87 4.16
CA LYS A 83 -19.41 14.16 3.92
C LYS A 83 -18.92 14.27 2.48
N SER A 84 -19.38 15.27 1.76
CA SER A 84 -18.94 15.55 0.39
C SER A 84 -17.43 15.81 0.35
N GLN A 85 -16.75 15.22 -0.63
CA GLN A 85 -15.32 15.40 -0.83
C GLN A 85 -15.04 16.21 -2.09
N THR A 86 -13.99 17.03 -2.06
CA THR A 86 -13.47 17.66 -3.28
C THR A 86 -12.79 16.61 -4.13
N THR A 87 -13.31 16.40 -5.34
CA THR A 87 -12.81 15.42 -6.29
C THR A 87 -12.04 16.06 -7.43
N CYS A 88 -11.23 15.26 -8.11
CA CYS A 88 -10.56 15.65 -9.36
C CYS A 88 -10.68 14.53 -10.40
N SER A 89 -10.26 14.81 -11.64
CA SER A 89 -10.18 13.77 -12.66
C SER A 89 -9.06 12.77 -12.33
N LEU A 90 -9.14 11.56 -12.91
CA LEU A 90 -8.04 10.61 -12.81
C LEU A 90 -6.73 11.22 -13.35
N GLN A 91 -6.77 11.94 -14.48
CA GLN A 91 -5.59 12.57 -15.06
C GLN A 91 -4.93 13.53 -14.07
N ASP A 92 -5.71 14.36 -13.39
CA ASP A 92 -5.21 15.31 -12.40
C ASP A 92 -4.62 14.61 -11.19
N ALA A 93 -5.32 13.59 -10.66
CA ALA A 93 -4.83 12.81 -9.52
C ALA A 93 -3.50 12.12 -9.83
N MET A 94 -3.41 11.45 -10.99
CA MET A 94 -2.20 10.75 -11.42
C MET A 94 -1.08 11.75 -11.73
N THR A 95 -1.37 12.89 -12.38
CA THR A 95 -0.37 13.95 -12.62
C THR A 95 0.16 14.54 -11.31
N ALA A 96 -0.72 14.83 -10.35
CA ALA A 96 -0.33 15.32 -9.04
C ALA A 96 0.50 14.28 -8.26
N PHE A 97 0.13 13.00 -8.35
CA PHE A 97 0.87 11.93 -7.69
C PHE A 97 2.25 11.73 -8.31
N LEU A 98 2.38 11.81 -9.64
CA LEU A 98 3.67 11.76 -10.32
C LEU A 98 4.59 12.89 -9.84
N LYS A 99 4.07 14.12 -9.77
CA LYS A 99 4.81 15.29 -9.25
C LYS A 99 5.22 15.09 -7.79
N PHE A 100 4.34 14.52 -6.96
CA PHE A 100 4.66 14.17 -5.59
C PHE A 100 5.84 13.18 -5.53
N LEU A 101 5.83 12.11 -6.34
CA LEU A 101 6.93 11.15 -6.41
C LEU A 101 8.23 11.76 -6.98
N GLN A 102 8.14 12.63 -7.99
CA GLN A 102 9.28 13.34 -8.57
C GLN A 102 9.92 14.35 -7.62
N SER A 103 9.17 14.84 -6.63
CA SER A 103 9.73 15.69 -5.56
C SER A 103 10.60 14.91 -4.57
N LEU A 104 10.71 13.60 -4.74
CA LEU A 104 11.45 12.66 -3.90
C LEU A 104 12.55 12.00 -4.74
N ASP A 105 13.63 11.58 -4.09
CA ASP A 105 14.69 10.85 -4.76
C ASP A 105 14.28 9.38 -4.96
N ARG A 106 13.70 9.11 -6.14
CA ARG A 106 13.32 7.79 -6.67
C ARG A 106 12.78 6.83 -5.59
N PRO A 107 11.63 7.12 -4.97
CA PRO A 107 11.15 6.35 -3.82
C PRO A 107 10.80 4.89 -4.13
N LEU A 108 10.89 4.06 -3.09
CA LEU A 108 10.28 2.72 -3.05
C LEU A 108 8.82 2.84 -2.59
N LEU A 109 7.90 2.31 -3.40
CA LEU A 109 6.48 2.32 -3.06
C LEU A 109 6.12 1.13 -2.17
N ILE A 110 5.51 1.39 -1.02
CA ILE A 110 5.17 0.38 -0.02
C ILE A 110 3.66 0.35 0.16
N GLY A 111 3.10 -0.84 0.29
CA GLY A 111 1.70 -0.99 0.68
C GLY A 111 1.42 -2.38 1.21
N HIS A 112 0.17 -2.66 1.56
CA HIS A 112 -0.23 -3.94 2.11
C HIS A 112 -1.03 -4.78 1.11
N ASN A 113 -0.52 -5.96 0.73
CA ASN A 113 -1.11 -6.82 -0.31
C ASN A 113 -1.14 -6.18 -1.72
N ILE A 114 -0.29 -5.17 -1.95
CA ILE A 114 -0.28 -4.37 -3.17
C ILE A 114 0.10 -5.15 -4.43
N TRP A 115 0.86 -6.25 -4.31
CA TRP A 115 1.17 -7.10 -5.46
C TRP A 115 -0.09 -7.61 -6.14
N ARG A 116 -1.09 -7.98 -5.34
CA ARG A 116 -2.34 -8.58 -5.84
C ARG A 116 -3.35 -7.55 -6.32
N PHE A 117 -3.27 -6.31 -5.83
CA PHE A 117 -4.36 -5.36 -6.00
C PHE A 117 -3.89 -3.96 -6.43
N ASP A 118 -3.36 -3.18 -5.50
CA ASP A 118 -3.08 -1.75 -5.71
C ASP A 118 -2.09 -1.50 -6.83
N SER A 119 -0.99 -2.27 -6.87
CA SER A 119 0.05 -2.11 -7.89
C SER A 119 -0.48 -2.43 -9.30
N PRO A 120 -1.21 -3.53 -9.56
CA PRO A 120 -1.92 -3.72 -10.83
C PRO A 120 -2.94 -2.62 -11.17
N VAL A 121 -3.66 -2.09 -10.18
CA VAL A 121 -4.68 -1.05 -10.38
C VAL A 121 -4.04 0.28 -10.80
N ILE A 122 -3.03 0.75 -10.06
CA ILE A 122 -2.35 2.01 -10.36
C ILE A 122 -1.54 1.91 -11.65
N LEU A 123 -0.91 0.77 -11.94
CA LEU A 123 -0.20 0.55 -13.21
C LEU A 123 -1.14 0.64 -14.41
N ARG A 124 -2.37 0.11 -14.30
CA ARG A 124 -3.39 0.24 -15.35
C ARG A 124 -3.78 1.70 -15.55
N ALA A 125 -3.93 2.47 -14.47
CA ALA A 125 -4.20 3.90 -14.57
C ALA A 125 -3.06 4.64 -15.30
N TRP A 126 -1.79 4.38 -14.95
CA TRP A 126 -0.64 4.95 -15.65
C TRP A 126 -0.58 4.58 -17.13
N LYS A 127 -0.87 3.32 -17.47
CA LYS A 127 -0.93 2.84 -18.87
C LYS A 127 -2.04 3.54 -19.65
N ARG A 128 -3.24 3.67 -19.07
CA ARG A 128 -4.38 4.35 -19.69
C ARG A 128 -4.08 5.80 -20.04
N LEU A 129 -3.23 6.47 -19.26
CA LEU A 129 -2.87 7.87 -19.44
C LEU A 129 -1.53 8.05 -20.20
N SER A 130 -0.93 6.98 -20.71
CA SER A 130 0.38 7.03 -21.39
C SER A 130 1.51 7.63 -20.52
N MET A 131 1.42 7.46 -19.21
CA MET A 131 2.36 8.01 -18.21
C MET A 131 3.25 6.94 -17.56
N LYS A 132 3.14 5.68 -18.02
CA LYS A 132 3.85 4.53 -17.44
C LYS A 132 5.36 4.73 -17.38
N ASP A 133 5.98 5.20 -18.46
CA ASP A 133 7.44 5.28 -18.54
C ASP A 133 7.99 6.40 -17.65
N GLN A 134 7.27 7.52 -17.55
CA GLN A 134 7.59 8.58 -16.59
C GLN A 134 7.52 8.05 -15.17
N PHE A 135 6.43 7.34 -14.82
CA PHE A 135 6.29 6.71 -13.52
C PHE A 135 7.41 5.70 -13.24
N ALA A 136 7.74 4.84 -14.20
CA ALA A 136 8.83 3.86 -14.08
C ALA A 136 10.19 4.53 -13.80
N GLY A 137 10.44 5.67 -14.43
CA GLY A 137 11.63 6.49 -14.18
C GLY A 137 11.64 7.20 -12.83
N CYS A 138 10.51 7.26 -12.11
CA CYS A 138 10.39 7.97 -10.83
C CYS A 138 10.47 7.07 -9.60
N VAL A 139 10.45 5.74 -9.72
CA VAL A 139 10.44 4.82 -8.57
C VAL A 139 11.53 3.76 -8.70
N THR A 140 11.98 3.21 -7.57
CA THR A 140 12.90 2.05 -7.55
C THR A 140 12.16 0.73 -7.67
N GLY A 141 10.90 0.68 -7.24
CA GLY A 141 10.07 -0.51 -7.29
C GLY A 141 8.95 -0.45 -6.26
N PHE A 142 8.52 -1.62 -5.82
CA PHE A 142 7.46 -1.81 -4.86
C PHE A 142 7.87 -2.77 -3.75
N LEU A 143 7.22 -2.68 -2.59
CA LEU A 143 7.34 -3.60 -1.48
C LEU A 143 5.97 -3.98 -0.94
N ASP A 144 5.68 -5.28 -0.86
CA ASP A 144 4.44 -5.79 -0.27
C ASP A 144 4.64 -6.15 1.22
N THR A 145 4.03 -5.37 2.11
CA THR A 145 4.16 -5.59 3.57
C THR A 145 3.41 -6.83 4.06
N LEU A 146 2.44 -7.36 3.32
CA LEU A 146 1.82 -8.65 3.65
C LEU A 146 2.84 -9.78 3.51
N TRP A 147 3.76 -9.66 2.54
CA TRP A 147 4.82 -10.64 2.34
C TRP A 147 5.85 -10.58 3.45
N LEU A 148 6.24 -9.37 3.85
CA LEU A 148 7.11 -9.13 5.01
C LEU A 148 6.49 -9.69 6.28
N ALA A 149 5.25 -9.31 6.60
CA ALA A 149 4.58 -9.73 7.83
C ALA A 149 4.55 -11.26 7.97
N LYS A 150 4.27 -11.98 6.87
CA LYS A 150 4.29 -13.46 6.86
C LYS A 150 5.67 -14.09 7.00
N GLU A 151 6.74 -13.36 6.71
CA GLU A 151 8.12 -13.84 6.89
C GLU A 151 8.56 -13.66 8.35
N VAL A 152 8.17 -12.57 8.99
CA VAL A 152 8.74 -12.15 10.29
C VAL A 152 7.83 -12.38 11.50
N ILE A 153 6.51 -12.39 11.31
CA ILE A 153 5.54 -12.53 12.40
C ILE A 153 5.01 -13.97 12.37
N PRO A 154 5.16 -14.76 13.44
CA PRO A 154 4.57 -16.08 13.55
C PRO A 154 3.04 -16.03 13.47
N ARG A 155 2.44 -16.99 12.77
CA ARG A 155 0.97 -17.08 12.64
C ARG A 155 0.25 -17.22 14.00
N SER A 156 0.93 -17.76 15.02
CA SER A 156 0.43 -17.89 16.40
C SER A 156 0.24 -16.55 17.10
N ASP A 157 0.95 -15.51 16.68
CA ASP A 157 1.03 -14.24 17.40
C ASP A 157 0.00 -13.22 16.89
N VAL A 158 -0.71 -13.54 15.80
CA VAL A 158 -1.71 -12.66 15.17
C VAL A 158 -2.96 -13.45 14.81
N SER A 159 -4.15 -12.84 14.88
CA SER A 159 -5.40 -13.50 14.49
C SER A 159 -5.54 -13.62 12.96
N SER A 160 -5.02 -12.65 12.22
CA SER A 160 -4.89 -12.65 10.76
C SER A 160 -3.75 -11.72 10.33
N TYR A 161 -3.32 -11.82 9.07
CA TYR A 161 -2.36 -10.88 8.49
C TYR A 161 -3.03 -9.69 7.79
N ARG A 162 -4.30 -9.38 8.09
CA ARG A 162 -4.90 -8.12 7.63
C ARG A 162 -4.21 -6.96 8.36
N GLN A 163 -4.00 -5.83 7.67
CA GLN A 163 -3.31 -4.67 8.23
C GLN A 163 -3.86 -4.25 9.59
N CYS A 164 -5.18 -4.07 9.73
CA CYS A 164 -5.81 -3.71 11.00
C CYS A 164 -5.48 -4.67 12.15
N HIS A 165 -5.44 -5.98 11.90
CA HIS A 165 -5.08 -6.96 12.93
C HIS A 165 -3.58 -6.91 13.27
N LEU A 166 -2.72 -6.60 12.30
CA LEU A 166 -1.28 -6.41 12.55
C LEU A 166 -1.02 -5.15 13.36
N VAL A 167 -1.68 -4.03 13.01
CA VAL A 167 -1.59 -2.77 13.77
C VAL A 167 -2.05 -3.02 15.21
N GLN A 168 -3.22 -3.66 15.41
CA GLN A 168 -3.72 -3.94 16.75
C GLN A 168 -2.80 -4.90 17.53
N ALA A 169 -2.26 -5.94 16.91
CA ALA A 169 -1.40 -6.90 17.61
C ALA A 169 -0.03 -6.33 18.00
N ILE A 170 0.57 -5.52 17.12
CA ILE A 170 1.95 -5.04 17.26
C ILE A 170 2.02 -3.67 17.92
N ILE A 171 1.17 -2.74 17.49
CA ILE A 171 1.13 -1.35 18.00
C ILE A 171 0.16 -1.24 19.18
N GLY A 172 -0.92 -2.02 19.19
CA GLY A 172 -1.98 -1.92 20.21
C GLY A 172 -2.98 -0.80 19.93
N GLU A 173 -3.14 -0.42 18.66
CA GLU A 173 -4.03 0.65 18.22
C GLU A 173 -5.07 0.13 17.23
N ASP A 174 -6.30 0.61 17.40
CA ASP A 174 -7.35 0.51 16.41
C ASP A 174 -7.40 1.81 15.60
N TYR A 175 -7.77 1.71 14.33
CA TYR A 175 -7.92 2.87 13.45
C TYR A 175 -9.08 2.65 12.48
N GLU A 176 -9.51 3.72 11.82
CA GLU A 176 -10.56 3.67 10.82
C GLU A 176 -10.05 3.02 9.52
N ALA A 177 -9.99 1.69 9.50
CA ALA A 177 -9.67 0.92 8.31
C ALA A 177 -10.63 1.22 7.16
N HIS A 178 -10.13 1.10 5.92
CA HIS A 178 -10.86 1.43 4.69
C HIS A 178 -11.12 2.94 4.55
N ASN A 179 -10.14 3.70 5.01
CA ASN A 179 -9.93 5.09 4.64
C ASN A 179 -8.46 5.19 4.27
N ALA A 180 -8.17 5.28 2.97
CA ALA A 180 -6.80 5.16 2.46
C ALA A 180 -5.78 6.06 3.19
N ILE A 181 -6.16 7.25 3.69
CA ILE A 181 -5.23 8.12 4.43
C ILE A 181 -4.84 7.54 5.80
N GLU A 182 -5.79 6.94 6.51
CA GLU A 182 -5.57 6.32 7.82
C GLU A 182 -4.88 4.96 7.66
N ASP A 183 -5.19 4.23 6.58
CA ASP A 183 -4.48 3.01 6.21
C ASP A 183 -2.99 3.27 5.94
N VAL A 184 -2.62 4.30 5.15
CA VAL A 184 -1.20 4.55 4.87
C VAL A 184 -0.43 5.10 6.07
N LYS A 185 -1.06 5.92 6.94
CA LYS A 185 -0.43 6.39 8.18
C LYS A 185 -0.18 5.24 9.14
N SER A 186 -1.18 4.38 9.34
CA SER A 186 -1.08 3.21 10.20
C SER A 186 -0.05 2.21 9.66
N LEU A 187 0.01 2.05 8.33
CA LEU A 187 1.01 1.20 7.69
C LEU A 187 2.43 1.75 7.85
N GLN A 188 2.65 3.06 7.68
CA GLN A 188 3.95 3.68 7.93
C GLN A 188 4.40 3.42 9.38
N LYS A 189 3.50 3.64 10.34
CA LYS A 189 3.78 3.40 11.76
C LYS A 189 4.10 1.94 12.05
N LEU A 190 3.31 1.01 11.51
CA LEU A 190 3.54 -0.44 11.64
C LEU A 190 4.89 -0.83 11.04
N TYR A 191 5.18 -0.36 9.84
CA TYR A 191 6.44 -0.65 9.15
C TYR A 191 7.64 -0.11 9.93
N THR A 192 7.57 1.11 10.46
CA THR A 192 8.65 1.69 11.28
C THR A 192 8.81 0.98 12.63
N SER A 193 7.74 0.40 13.18
CA SER A 193 7.82 -0.37 14.44
C SER A 193 8.47 -1.75 14.28
N LEU A 194 8.42 -2.30 13.07
CA LEU A 194 8.99 -3.59 12.73
C LEU A 194 10.34 -3.35 12.05
N GLU A 195 11.44 -3.46 12.80
CA GLU A 195 12.78 -3.34 12.22
C GLU A 195 13.06 -4.53 11.29
N PHE A 196 13.13 -4.30 9.97
CA PHE A 196 13.37 -5.33 8.96
C PHE A 196 14.82 -5.36 8.49
N THR A 197 15.39 -6.55 8.31
CA THR A 197 16.73 -6.68 7.70
C THR A 197 16.68 -6.40 6.20
N PRO A 198 17.79 -5.98 5.57
CA PRO A 198 17.86 -5.78 4.12
C PRO A 198 17.38 -6.99 3.30
N GLU A 199 17.69 -8.21 3.75
CA GLU A 199 17.31 -9.46 3.07
C GLU A 199 15.80 -9.70 3.14
N GLN A 200 15.17 -9.41 4.29
CA GLN A 200 13.72 -9.51 4.45
C GLN A 200 13.00 -8.53 3.52
N ARG A 201 13.50 -7.29 3.45
CA ARG A 201 12.99 -6.25 2.54
C ARG A 201 13.12 -6.70 1.09
N GLN A 202 14.30 -7.13 0.67
CA GLN A 202 14.57 -7.54 -0.71
C GLN A 202 13.65 -8.68 -1.17
N LYS A 203 13.41 -9.70 -0.34
CA LYS A 203 12.50 -10.82 -0.65
C LYS A 203 11.04 -10.40 -0.85
N SER A 204 10.67 -9.23 -0.33
CA SER A 204 9.30 -8.71 -0.38
C SER A 204 9.14 -7.58 -1.40
N GLN A 205 10.21 -7.25 -2.13
CA GLN A 205 10.20 -6.27 -3.19
C GLN A 205 9.88 -6.90 -4.55
N PHE A 206 9.32 -6.08 -5.43
CA PHE A 206 9.08 -6.41 -6.82
C PHE A 206 9.17 -5.16 -7.69
N SER A 207 9.54 -5.34 -8.95
CA SER A 207 9.70 -4.24 -9.90
C SER A 207 8.51 -4.14 -10.85
N LEU A 208 8.50 -3.09 -11.67
CA LEU A 208 7.49 -2.89 -12.69
C LEU A 208 7.46 -4.06 -13.70
N CYS A 209 8.61 -4.65 -14.06
CA CYS A 209 8.65 -5.78 -14.99
C CYS A 209 7.98 -7.04 -14.41
N HIS A 210 8.04 -7.25 -13.09
CA HIS A 210 7.30 -8.32 -12.44
C HIS A 210 5.78 -8.08 -12.55
N LEU A 211 5.32 -6.85 -12.31
CA LEU A 211 3.91 -6.50 -12.47
C LEU A 211 3.42 -6.67 -13.92
N GLU A 212 4.24 -6.28 -14.90
CA GLU A 212 3.86 -6.40 -16.31
C GLU A 212 3.80 -7.84 -16.81
N SER A 213 4.72 -8.69 -16.35
CA SER A 213 4.72 -10.13 -16.67
C SER A 213 3.68 -10.92 -15.87
N GLY A 214 3.19 -10.38 -14.75
CA GLY A 214 2.32 -11.09 -13.81
C GLY A 214 3.02 -12.22 -13.04
N VAL A 215 4.34 -12.35 -13.19
CA VAL A 215 5.13 -13.40 -12.54
C VAL A 215 5.60 -12.91 -11.18
N SER A 216 5.06 -13.53 -10.13
CA SER A 216 5.45 -13.21 -8.75
C SER A 216 6.92 -13.54 -8.50
N PRO A 217 7.72 -12.61 -7.94
CA PRO A 217 9.11 -12.89 -7.56
C PRO A 217 9.20 -13.85 -6.36
N ARG A 218 8.15 -13.96 -5.53
CA ARG A 218 8.11 -14.96 -4.48
C ARG A 218 8.00 -16.37 -5.06
N ARG A 219 9.05 -17.18 -4.85
CA ARG A 219 8.99 -18.63 -5.04
C ARG A 219 7.97 -19.24 -4.08
N LYS A 220 7.04 -20.05 -4.58
CA LYS A 220 6.19 -20.88 -3.71
C LYS A 220 7.11 -21.83 -2.95
N LYS A 221 7.05 -21.86 -1.61
CA LYS A 221 7.67 -22.96 -0.85
C LYS A 221 7.02 -24.25 -1.37
N LYS A 222 7.82 -25.17 -1.92
CA LYS A 222 7.35 -26.53 -2.19
C LYS A 222 6.89 -27.08 -0.85
N THR A 223 5.60 -27.32 -0.68
CA THR A 223 5.11 -28.22 0.36
C THR A 223 5.64 -29.59 -0.02
N THR A 224 6.75 -30.00 0.59
CA THR A 224 7.08 -31.42 0.67
C THR A 224 5.98 -32.06 1.50
N LEU A 225 5.01 -32.70 0.82
CA LEU A 225 4.26 -33.79 1.43
C LEU A 225 5.31 -34.87 1.71
N ASN A 226 5.74 -34.99 2.97
CA ASN A 226 6.37 -36.22 3.43
C ASN A 226 5.24 -37.26 3.53
N GLN A 227 5.27 -38.26 2.66
CA GLN A 227 4.74 -39.58 2.94
C GLN A 227 5.80 -40.36 3.72
#